data_AF-W4UT44-F1
#
_entry.id   AF-W4UT44-F1
#
_cell.length_a   1.000
_cell.length_b   1.000
_cell.length_c   1.000
_cell.angle_alpha   90.00
_cell.angle_beta   90.00
_cell.angle_gamma   90.00
#
_symmetry.space_group_name_H-M   'P 1'
#
loop_
_entity.id
_entity.type
_entity.pdbx_description
1 polymer ?
#
loop_
_entity_poly.entity_id
_entity_poly.type
_entity_poly.pdbx_seq_one_letter_code
_entity_poly.pdbx_strand_id
1 'polypeptide(L)'
;MYYYGTMGLFIMPWNESNLFAHITHIIITCNALWVLSLIFKKQNFEALGKALLCSIVVFVPLFALIQTYNQAHLEEFMQMLQNM
;
A
#
# COMPACT_ATOMS: atom_id res chain seq x y z
N MET A 1 5.70 -3.23 6.48
CA MET A 1 5.36 -1.90 7.03
C MET A 1 4.80 -0.96 5.94
N TYR A 2 5.46 -0.75 4.80
CA TYR A 2 5.01 0.24 3.78
C TYR A 2 3.92 -0.21 2.77
N TYR A 3 3.50 -1.48 2.81
CA TYR A 3 2.60 -2.06 1.79
C TYR A 3 1.17 -2.33 2.30
N TYR A 4 0.71 -1.58 3.30
CA TYR A 4 -0.67 -1.71 3.78
C TYR A 4 -1.67 -0.86 2.98
N GLY A 5 -1.20 0.04 2.11
CA GLY A 5 -2.08 0.96 1.37
C GLY A 5 -2.93 1.78 2.33
N THR A 6 -4.22 1.96 2.03
CA THR A 6 -5.14 2.69 2.92
C THR A 6 -5.25 2.06 4.32
N MET A 7 -5.03 0.74 4.46
CA MET A 7 -5.08 0.09 5.78
C MET A 7 -3.94 0.53 6.68
N GLY A 8 -2.83 1.03 6.13
CA GLY A 8 -1.68 1.51 6.89
C GLY A 8 -2.05 2.64 7.85
N LEU A 9 -3.04 3.47 7.49
CA LEU A 9 -3.56 4.57 8.31
C LEU A 9 -4.23 4.10 9.60
N PHE A 10 -4.75 2.87 9.63
CA PHE A 10 -5.52 2.32 10.74
C PHE A 10 -4.76 1.23 11.51
N ILE A 11 -3.80 0.56 10.87
CA ILE A 11 -3.03 -0.53 11.49
C ILE A 11 -1.76 0.01 12.17
N MET A 12 -1.12 1.04 11.62
CA MET A 12 0.12 1.58 12.20
C MET A 12 -0.17 2.59 13.30
N PRO A 13 0.59 2.56 14.42
CA PRO A 13 0.46 3.56 15.46
C PRO A 13 0.85 4.94 14.93
N TRP A 14 0.12 5.97 15.37
CA TRP A 14 0.39 7.37 15.05
C TRP A 14 1.47 7.91 15.99
N ASN A 15 2.72 7.77 15.57
CA ASN A 15 3.89 8.26 16.28
C ASN A 15 4.92 8.81 15.28
N GLU A 16 5.95 9.49 15.79
CA GLU A 16 6.97 10.14 14.98
C GLU A 16 7.71 9.17 14.05
N SER A 17 7.94 7.93 14.50
CA SER A 17 8.65 6.91 13.70
C SER A 17 7.85 6.43 12.47
N ASN A 18 6.52 6.52 12.50
CA ASN A 18 5.65 6.13 11.38
C ASN A 18 5.14 7.32 10.57
N LEU A 19 5.53 8.55 10.89
CA LEU A 19 4.98 9.75 10.24
C LEU A 19 5.17 9.74 8.72
N PHE A 20 6.35 9.33 8.25
CA PHE A 20 6.64 9.21 6.82
C PHE A 20 5.78 8.14 6.14
N ALA A 21 5.57 7.00 6.81
CA ALA A 21 4.69 5.95 6.32
C ALA A 21 3.25 6.44 6.24
N HIS A 22 2.75 7.15 7.25
CA HIS A 22 1.40 7.73 7.26
C HIS A 22 1.20 8.75 6.14
N ILE A 23 2.14 9.67 5.91
CA ILE A 23 2.09 10.62 4.77
C ILE A 23 1.97 9.87 3.44
N THR A 24 2.78 8.83 3.26
CA THR A 24 2.75 8.00 2.05
C THR A 24 1.40 7.31 1.86
N HIS A 25 0.84 6.73 2.93
CA HIS A 25 -0.48 6.10 2.88
C HIS A 25 -1.59 7.12 2.56
N ILE A 26 -1.54 8.34 3.13
CA ILE A 26 -2.50 9.42 2.80
C ILE A 26 -2.46 9.74 1.31
N ILE A 27 -1.25 9.93 0.75
CA ILE A 27 -1.09 10.26 -0.68
C ILE A 27 -1.66 9.16 -1.56
N ILE A 28 -1.37 7.88 -1.25
CA ILE A 28 -1.90 6.72 -1.97
C ILE A 28 -3.44 6.70 -1.91
N THR A 29 -4.02 6.90 -0.72
CA THR A 29 -5.47 6.91 -0.53
C THR A 29 -6.14 8.05 -1.28
N CYS A 30 -5.60 9.26 -1.22
CA CYS A 30 -6.11 10.42 -1.96
C CYS A 30 -6.04 10.19 -3.48
N ASN A 31 -4.95 9.62 -3.99
CA ASN A 31 -4.81 9.29 -5.41
C ASN A 31 -5.87 8.27 -5.86
N ALA A 32 -6.06 7.19 -5.09
CA ALA A 32 -7.07 6.18 -5.38
C ALA A 32 -8.49 6.79 -5.40
N LEU A 33 -8.83 7.63 -4.43
CA LEU A 33 -10.12 8.35 -4.38
C LEU A 33 -10.30 9.28 -5.58
N TRP A 34 -9.25 10.00 -5.98
CA TRP A 34 -9.29 10.85 -7.16
C TRP A 34 -9.57 10.05 -8.43
N VAL A 35 -8.82 8.97 -8.67
CA VAL A 35 -9.00 8.11 -9.85
C VAL A 35 -10.41 7.51 -9.87
N LEU A 36 -10.90 7.02 -8.73
CA LEU A 36 -12.28 6.55 -8.60
C LEU A 36 -13.27 7.65 -8.99
N SER A 37 -13.10 8.87 -8.48
CA SER A 37 -14.00 9.99 -8.81
C SER A 37 -14.04 10.31 -10.31
N LEU A 38 -12.91 10.22 -11.02
CA LEU A 38 -12.84 10.42 -12.46
C LEU A 38 -13.59 9.32 -13.22
N ILE A 39 -13.47 8.07 -12.77
CA ILE A 39 -14.14 6.94 -13.42
C ILE A 39 -15.65 6.98 -13.18
N PHE A 40 -16.08 7.31 -11.96
CA PHE A 40 -17.49 7.51 -11.62
C PHE A 40 -18.12 8.63 -12.47
N LYS A 41 -17.43 9.75 -12.66
CA LYS A 41 -17.89 10.84 -13.53
C LYS A 41 -18.05 10.42 -15.00
N LYS A 42 -17.20 9.51 -15.49
CA LYS A 42 -17.27 9.00 -16.86
C LYS A 42 -18.22 7.81 -17.02
N GLN A 43 -18.84 7.33 -15.93
CA GLN A 43 -19.66 6.11 -15.86
C GLN A 43 -19.02 4.87 -16.54
N ASN A 44 -17.69 4.84 -16.64
CA ASN A 44 -16.97 3.77 -17.32
C ASN A 44 -16.58 2.67 -16.32
N PHE A 45 -17.60 1.95 -15.83
CA PHE A 45 -17.44 0.91 -14.83
C PHE A 45 -16.76 -0.36 -15.37
N GLU A 46 -16.82 -0.59 -16.68
CA GLU A 46 -16.13 -1.70 -17.32
C GLU A 46 -14.60 -1.53 -17.24
N ALA A 47 -14.10 -0.31 -17.52
CA ALA A 47 -12.69 0.02 -17.36
C ALA A 47 -12.25 -0.10 -15.88
N LEU A 48 -13.12 0.27 -14.93
CA LEU A 48 -12.86 0.08 -13.50
C LEU A 48 -12.67 -1.40 -13.15
N GLY A 49 -13.61 -2.25 -13.57
CA GLY A 49 -13.58 -3.69 -13.28
C GLY A 49 -12.35 -4.37 -13.88
N LYS A 50 -12.00 -4.04 -15.14
CA LYS A 50 -10.81 -4.56 -15.80
C LYS A 50 -9.52 -4.10 -15.11
N ALA A 51 -9.43 -2.83 -14.73
CA ALA A 51 -8.28 -2.30 -14.01
C ALA A 51 -8.13 -2.94 -12.61
N LEU A 52 -9.25 -3.15 -11.91
CA LEU A 52 -9.27 -3.84 -10.61
C LEU A 52 -8.81 -5.29 -10.74
N LEU A 53 -9.34 -6.04 -11.71
CA LEU A 53 -8.92 -7.43 -11.94
C LEU A 53 -7.43 -7.52 -12.31
N CYS A 54 -6.96 -6.65 -13.22
CA CYS A 54 -5.56 -6.60 -13.62
C CYS A 54 -4.65 -6.28 -12.41
N SER A 55 -5.02 -5.28 -11.62
CA SER A 55 -4.25 -4.92 -10.42
C SER A 55 -4.25 -6.02 -9.36
N ILE A 56 -5.35 -6.74 -9.14
CA ILE A 56 -5.37 -7.90 -8.24
C ILE A 56 -4.39 -8.98 -8.72
N VAL A 57 -4.45 -9.35 -10.00
CA VAL A 57 -3.60 -10.42 -10.56
C VAL A 57 -2.12 -10.07 -10.47
N VAL A 58 -1.74 -8.80 -10.66
CA VAL A 58 -0.34 -8.37 -10.63
C VAL A 58 0.15 -8.09 -9.21
N PHE A 59 -0.61 -7.31 -8.44
CA PHE A 59 -0.13 -6.78 -7.16
C PHE A 59 -0.35 -7.74 -5.99
N VAL A 60 -1.36 -8.62 -6.01
CA VAL A 60 -1.54 -9.57 -4.90
C VAL A 60 -0.37 -10.57 -4.78
N PRO A 61 0.09 -11.23 -5.87
CA PRO A 61 1.26 -12.09 -5.79
C PRO A 61 2.55 -11.32 -5.43
N LEU A 62 2.70 -10.11 -5.96
CA LEU A 62 3.84 -9.24 -5.64
C LEU A 62 3.86 -8.89 -4.14
N PHE A 63 2.72 -8.50 -3.57
CA PHE A 63 2.61 -8.20 -2.14
C PHE A 63 2.84 -9.42 -1.28
N ALA A 64 2.35 -10.60 -1.68
CA ALA A 64 2.63 -11.85 -0.99
C ALA A 64 4.15 -12.14 -0.97
N LEU A 65 4.84 -12.03 -2.11
CA LEU A 65 6.29 -12.22 -2.19
C LEU A 65 7.05 -11.23 -1.31
N ILE A 66 6.74 -9.94 -1.41
CA ILE A 66 7.38 -8.89 -0.60
C ILE A 66 7.13 -9.14 0.89
N GLN A 67 5.92 -9.54 1.27
CA GLN A 67 5.57 -9.80 2.65
C GLN A 67 6.31 -11.02 3.20
N THR A 68 6.33 -12.13 2.46
CA THR A 68 7.07 -13.34 2.85
C THR A 68 8.56 -13.06 2.99
N TYR A 69 9.15 -12.34 2.04
CA TYR A 69 10.57 -11.96 2.09
C TYR A 69 10.88 -11.09 3.32
N ASN A 70 10.07 -10.05 3.56
CA ASN A 70 10.26 -9.18 4.73
C ASN A 70 10.10 -9.92 6.05
N GLN A 71 9.21 -10.92 6.13
CA GLN A 71 9.05 -11.73 7.35
C GLN A 71 10.26 -12.64 7.58
N ALA A 72 10.81 -13.24 6.52
CA ALA A 72 11.97 -14.13 6.62
C ALA A 72 13.24 -13.37 7.04
N HIS A 73 13.40 -12.13 6.61
CA HIS A 73 14.59 -11.30 6.87
C HIS A 73 14.35 -10.18 7.89
N LEU A 74 13.29 -10.29 8.71
CA LEU A 74 12.89 -9.23 9.63
C LEU A 74 13.96 -8.94 10.68
N GLU A 75 14.65 -9.98 11.17
CA GLU A 75 15.73 -9.84 12.16
C GLU A 75 16.95 -9.12 11.59
N GLU A 76 17.40 -9.49 10.39
CA GLU A 76 18.51 -8.81 9.69
C GLU A 76 18.16 -7.33 9.43
N PHE A 77 16.93 -7.06 8.99
CA PHE A 77 16.46 -5.71 8.75
C PHE A 77 16.45 -4.86 10.02
N MET A 78 15.98 -5.42 11.15
CA MET A 78 15.97 -4.73 12.44
C MET A 78 17.38 -4.51 12.99
N GLN A 79 18.31 -5.45 12.80
CA GLN A 79 19.72 -5.26 13.16
C GLN A 79 20.36 -4.13 12.35
N MET A 80 20.12 -4.06 11.05
CA MET A 80 20.64 -2.97 10.22
C MET A 80 20.07 -1.61 10.65
N LEU A 81 18.79 -1.56 11.02
CA LEU A 81 18.14 -0.35 11.51
C LEU A 81 18.66 0.13 12.87
N GLN A 82 19.06 -0.78 13.75
CA GLN A 82 19.63 -0.45 15.06
C GLN A 82 21.10 0.00 14.98
N ASN A 83 21.80 -0.38 13.91
CA ASN A 83 23.21 -0.03 13.68
C ASN A 83 23.39 1.23 12.82
N MET A 84 22.31 1.87 12.38
CA MET A 84 22.30 3.22 11.77
C MET A 84 22.05 4.29 12.81
#